data_AF-A0A1C0VS18-F1
#
_entry.id   AF-A0A1C0VS18-F1
#
_cell.length_a   1.000
_cell.length_b   1.000
_cell.length_c   1.000
_cell.angle_alpha   90.00
_cell.angle_beta   90.00
_cell.angle_gamma   90.00
#
_symmetry.space_group_name_H-M   'P 1'
#
loop_
_entity.id
_entity.type
_entity.pdbx_description
1 polymer ?
#
loop_
_entity_poly.entity_id
_entity_poly.type
_entity_poly.pdbx_seq_one_letter_code
_entity_poly.pdbx_strand_id
1 'polypeptide(L)' 'MSQEPEVTVNDDIKPEYDFSGGVRGRYYEAYRQSSNIVILDPDVAEIFRDSASVNEALRLLAKIAKSVTV' A
#
# COMPACT_ATOMS: atom_id res chain seq x y z
N MET A 1 -20.73 40.24 15.84
CA MET A 1 -20.84 39.10 16.77
C MET A 1 -19.83 38.08 16.29
N SER A 2 -18.66 38.06 16.91
CA SER A 2 -17.60 37.11 16.58
C SER A 2 -18.06 35.75 17.07
N GLN A 3 -18.26 34.79 16.17
CA GLN A 3 -18.51 33.41 16.59
C GLN A 3 -17.15 32.83 17.01
N GLU A 4 -17.00 32.59 18.31
CA GLU A 4 -15.95 31.73 18.83
C GLU A 4 -16.21 30.30 18.35
N PRO A 5 -15.17 29.56 17.91
CA PRO A 5 -15.35 28.20 17.45
C PRO A 5 -15.77 27.33 18.63
N GLU A 6 -16.93 26.69 18.50
CA GLU A 6 -17.45 25.74 19.47
C GLU A 6 -16.51 24.52 19.49
N VAL A 7 -15.60 24.48 20.46
CA VAL A 7 -14.69 23.35 20.66
C VAL A 7 -15.51 22.20 21.25
N THR A 8 -16.05 21.35 20.39
CA THR A 8 -16.57 20.05 20.80
C THR A 8 -15.39 19.25 21.34
N VAL A 9 -15.25 19.21 22.67
CA VAL A 9 -14.27 18.37 23.35
C VAL A 9 -14.59 16.93 22.98
N ASN A 10 -13.77 16.36 22.09
CA ASN A 10 -13.89 14.99 21.64
C ASN A 10 -13.55 14.10 22.85
N ASP A 11 -14.58 13.54 23.48
CA ASP A 11 -14.51 12.76 24.74
C ASP A 11 -13.68 11.46 24.60
N ASP A 12 -13.26 11.11 23.38
CA ASP A 12 -12.43 9.95 23.10
C ASP A 12 -10.91 10.25 23.24
N ILE A 13 -10.51 11.53 23.27
CA ILE A 13 -9.09 11.92 23.40
C ILE A 13 -8.69 11.90 24.87
N LYS A 14 -7.85 10.93 25.23
CA LYS A 14 -7.32 10.82 26.59
C LYS A 14 -6.32 11.95 26.93
N PRO A 15 -6.31 12.47 28.17
CA PRO A 15 -5.40 13.55 28.59
C PRO A 15 -3.91 13.21 28.45
N GLU A 16 -3.56 11.92 28.47
CA GLU A 16 -2.18 11.46 28.34
C GLU A 16 -1.66 11.51 26.88
N TYR A 17 -2.53 11.77 25.90
CA TYR A 17 -2.14 11.80 24.50
C TYR A 17 -1.68 13.19 24.05
N ASP A 18 -0.41 13.30 23.65
CA ASP A 18 0.13 14.48 22.99
C ASP A 18 0.23 14.24 21.46
N PHE A 19 -0.71 14.83 20.72
CA PHE A 19 -0.72 14.80 19.25
C PHE A 19 -0.07 16.03 18.61
N SER A 20 0.51 16.96 19.40
CA SER A 20 1.11 18.21 18.88
C SER A 20 2.29 17.98 17.92
N GLY A 21 2.98 16.83 18.05
CA GLY A 21 4.07 16.40 17.17
C GLY A 21 3.65 15.58 15.95
N GLY A 22 2.36 15.50 15.63
CA GLY A 22 1.84 14.72 14.51
C GLY A 22 2.28 15.25 13.15
N VAL A 23 3.04 14.46 12.39
CA VAL A 23 3.43 14.79 11.00
C VAL A 23 2.56 14.00 10.03
N ARG A 24 1.79 14.70 9.18
CA ARG A 24 0.95 14.07 8.14
C ARG A 24 1.84 13.24 7.21
N GLY A 25 1.49 11.97 7.05
CA GLY A 25 2.20 11.09 6.11
C GLY A 25 3.60 10.66 6.54
N ARG A 26 3.94 10.68 7.85
CA ARG A 26 5.27 10.28 8.37
C ARG A 26 5.82 8.96 7.78
N TYR A 27 4.95 8.01 7.43
CA TYR A 27 5.33 6.70 6.86
C TYR A 27 4.83 6.48 5.43
N TYR A 28 4.26 7.50 4.80
CA TYR A 28 3.65 7.38 3.47
C TYR A 28 4.67 6.96 2.41
N GLU A 29 5.86 7.57 2.43
CA GLU A 29 6.92 7.24 1.47
C GLU A 29 7.45 5.82 1.66
N ALA A 30 7.68 5.40 2.91
CA ALA A 30 8.09 4.03 3.23
C ALA A 30 7.04 2.98 2.82
N TYR A 31 5.76 3.30 2.98
CA TYR A 31 4.66 2.47 2.50
C TYR A 31 4.68 2.35 0.97
N ARG A 32 4.81 3.48 0.24
CA ARG A 32 4.90 3.48 -1.23
C ARG A 32 6.11 2.73 -1.78
N GLN A 33 7.24 2.76 -1.08
CA GLN A 33 8.46 2.05 -1.49
C GLN A 33 8.36 0.55 -1.27
N SER A 34 7.62 0.09 -0.27
CA SER A 34 7.53 -1.33 0.09
C SER A 34 6.45 -2.11 -0.67
N SER A 35 5.47 -1.43 -1.27
CA SER A 35 4.39 -2.07 -2.00
C SER A 35 4.50 -1.86 -3.53
N ASN A 36 5.16 -2.77 -4.24
CA ASN A 36 5.02 -2.86 -5.70
C ASN A 36 3.78 -3.71 -6.03
N ILE A 37 2.60 -3.08 -5.96
CA ILE A 37 1.33 -3.71 -6.28
C ILE A 37 1.15 -3.67 -7.80
N VAL A 38 1.19 -4.85 -8.43
CA VAL A 38 0.88 -5.02 -9.84
C VAL A 38 -0.53 -5.59 -9.95
N ILE A 39 -1.41 -4.85 -10.60
CA ILE A 39 -2.77 -5.31 -10.90
C ILE A 39 -2.70 -6.11 -12.21
N LEU A 40 -3.24 -7.32 -12.20
CA LEU A 40 -3.39 -8.14 -13.40
C LEU A 40 -4.69 -7.77 -14.11
N ASP A 41 -4.69 -7.91 -15.44
CA ASP A 41 -5.94 -7.83 -16.19
C ASP A 41 -6.90 -8.96 -15.79
N PRO A 42 -8.22 -8.76 -15.87
CA PRO A 42 -9.21 -9.70 -15.34
C PRO A 42 -9.09 -11.10 -15.93
N ASP A 43 -8.85 -11.21 -17.23
CA ASP A 43 -8.66 -12.48 -17.94
C ASP A 43 -7.43 -13.25 -17.44
N VAL A 44 -6.34 -12.55 -17.13
CA VAL A 44 -5.14 -13.15 -16.55
C VAL A 44 -5.39 -13.58 -15.11
N ALA A 45 -6.09 -12.76 -14.33
CA ALA A 45 -6.43 -13.06 -12.94
C ALA A 45 -7.36 -14.28 -12.80
N GLU A 46 -8.25 -14.52 -13.77
CA GLU A 46 -9.12 -15.70 -13.79
C GLU A 46 -8.35 -17.02 -13.97
N ILE A 47 -7.18 -16.98 -14.61
CA ILE A 47 -6.36 -18.16 -14.90
C ILE A 47 -5.58 -18.62 -13.66
N PHE A 48 -5.14 -17.68 -12.81
CA PHE A 48 -4.24 -17.96 -11.69
C PHE A 48 -4.95 -17.92 -10.34
N ARG A 49 -4.72 -18.95 -9.51
CA ARG A 49 -5.34 -19.06 -8.18
C ARG A 49 -4.79 -18.05 -7.18
N ASP A 50 -3.50 -17.77 -7.23
CA ASP A 50 -2.80 -16.90 -6.29
C ASP A 50 -1.52 -16.29 -6.87
N SER A 51 -0.94 -15.34 -6.13
CA SER A 51 0.28 -14.66 -6.52
C SER A 51 1.51 -15.57 -6.58
N ALA A 52 1.52 -16.72 -5.86
CA ALA A 52 2.63 -17.66 -5.93
C ALA A 52 2.68 -18.34 -7.31
N SER A 53 1.52 -18.78 -7.81
CA SER A 53 1.39 -19.40 -9.13
C SER A 53 1.77 -18.45 -10.28
N VAL A 54 1.35 -17.17 -10.21
CA VAL A 54 1.72 -16.13 -11.17
C VAL A 54 3.24 -15.93 -11.19
N ASN A 55 3.85 -15.79 -10.02
CA ASN A 55 5.28 -15.53 -9.89
C ASN A 55 6.12 -16.70 -10.38
N GLU A 56 5.67 -17.94 -10.16
CA GLU A 56 6.34 -19.12 -10.70
C GLU A 56 6.35 -19.12 -12.23
N ALA A 57 5.19 -18.88 -12.85
CA ALA A 57 5.07 -18.82 -14.31
C ALA A 57 5.98 -17.73 -14.91
N LEU A 58 5.98 -16.52 -14.34
CA LEU A 58 6.84 -15.43 -14.80
C LEU A 58 8.33 -15.74 -14.63
N ARG A 59 8.74 -16.43 -13.56
CA ARG A 59 10.13 -16.87 -13.36
C ARG A 59 10.55 -17.92 -14.39
N LEU A 60 9.66 -18.84 -14.76
CA LEU A 60 9.92 -19.82 -15.82
C LEU A 60 10.11 -19.10 -17.17
N LEU A 61 9.23 -18.16 -17.50
CA LEU A 61 9.36 -17.35 -18.71
C LEU A 61 10.69 -16.57 -18.73
N ALA A 62 11.09 -15.97 -17.60
CA ALA A 62 12.36 -15.27 -17.49
C ALA A 62 13.58 -16.20 -17.69
N LYS A 63 13.51 -17.45 -17.22
CA LYS A 63 14.57 -18.45 -17.48
C LYS A 63 14.66 -18.79 -18.96
N ILE A 64 13.52 -19.01 -19.61
CA ILE A 64 13.46 -19.30 -21.05
C ILE A 64 14.04 -18.13 -21.84
N ALA A 65 13.59 -16.91 -21.57
CA ALA A 65 14.07 -15.70 -22.25
C ALA A 65 15.60 -15.52 -22.12
N LYS A 66 16.16 -15.79 -20.93
CA LYS A 66 17.62 -15.77 -20.71
C LYS A 66 18.35 -16.84 -21.51
N SER A 67 17.76 -18.03 -21.67
CA SER A 67 18.36 -19.12 -22.46
C SER A 67 18.22 -18.93 -23.97
N VAL A 68 17.24 -18.15 -24.45
CA VAL A 68 17.00 -17.88 -25.87
C VAL A 68 17.90 -16.76 -26.40
N THR A 69 18.48 -15.93 -25.53
CA THR A 69 19.38 -14.83 -25.92
C THR A 69 20.82 -15.31 -26.10
N VAL A 70 21.02 -16.43 -26.80
CA VAL A 70 22.35 -16.94 -27.22
C VAL A 70 22.59 -16.63 -28.69
#